data_AF-W9BTX3-F1
#
_entry.id   AF-W9BTX3-F1
#
_cell.length_a   1.000
_cell.length_b   1.000
_cell.length_c   1.000
_cell.angle_alpha   90.00
_cell.angle_beta   90.00
_cell.angle_gamma   90.00
#
_symmetry.space_group_name_H-M   'P 1'
#
loop_
_entity.id
_entity.type
_entity.pdbx_description
1 polymer ?
#
loop_
_entity_poly.entity_id
_entity_poly.type
_entity_poly.pdbx_seq_one_letter_code
_entity_poly.pdbx_strand_id
1 'polypeptide(L)'
;MSFRTETVARVRERWAARQAIPLIYLKWSSDSGFASLAGTIAETQDPDVFVARTGIPLELALLCETLINAGVAFVDDKTAPYGFAMQCDDAVWAFGTEWLEAIAAGDDVSDVVRRFLPRFVRHILSDDFSLADHVDAEVRAAAQQILAIWTRELEGEVISRQEWRAARANVLWASEASVDPEGFLVADLVESLPWPLAGIAPEFPAICQKFLHAYLQSLSAAFLPEQDQADRIAWLVGARHLRHLRGEARFADASDEAILDQVPELKSAMLAFRQPDAESRMGAARHLTRPLATRFLREQMDSLLALLRERPG
;
A
#
# COMPACT_ATOMS: atom_id res chain seq x y z
N MET A 1 -12.83 -31.15 -12.90
CA MET A 1 -12.88 -30.16 -11.81
C MET A 1 -13.17 -28.80 -12.43
N SER A 2 -13.68 -27.82 -11.68
CA SER A 2 -13.81 -26.46 -12.23
C SER A 2 -12.43 -25.81 -12.33
N PHE A 3 -12.20 -24.99 -13.36
CA PHE A 3 -10.97 -24.19 -13.57
C PHE A 3 -10.52 -23.46 -12.29
N ARG A 4 -11.49 -23.01 -11.48
CA ARG A 4 -11.25 -22.38 -10.19
C ARG A 4 -10.67 -23.30 -9.13
N THR A 5 -11.15 -24.55 -9.05
CA THR A 5 -10.63 -25.54 -8.09
C THR A 5 -9.16 -25.85 -8.39
N GLU A 6 -8.84 -26.01 -9.67
CA GLU A 6 -7.47 -26.24 -10.16
C GLU A 6 -6.57 -25.01 -9.89
N THR A 7 -7.09 -23.80 -10.11
CA THR A 7 -6.37 -22.55 -9.85
C THR A 7 -6.03 -22.38 -8.36
N VAL A 8 -7.02 -22.55 -7.47
CA VAL A 8 -6.79 -22.45 -6.02
C VAL A 8 -5.82 -23.55 -5.56
N ALA A 9 -5.94 -24.77 -6.08
CA ALA A 9 -5.01 -25.86 -5.75
C ALA A 9 -3.57 -25.52 -6.16
N ARG A 10 -3.36 -25.00 -7.38
CA ARG A 10 -2.04 -24.56 -7.87
C ARG A 10 -1.44 -23.46 -7.01
N VAL A 11 -2.22 -22.42 -6.68
CA VAL A 11 -1.76 -21.34 -5.81
C VAL A 11 -1.41 -21.87 -4.44
N ARG A 12 -2.27 -22.71 -3.84
CA ARG A 12 -2.04 -23.32 -2.53
C ARG A 12 -0.77 -24.17 -2.51
N GLU A 13 -0.53 -24.98 -3.54
CA GLU A 13 0.67 -25.80 -3.66
C GLU A 13 1.94 -24.94 -3.68
N ARG A 14 2.00 -23.94 -4.59
CA ARG A 14 3.18 -23.06 -4.70
C ARG A 14 3.35 -22.17 -3.47
N TRP A 15 2.26 -21.69 -2.88
CA TRP A 15 2.30 -20.89 -1.67
C TRP A 15 2.82 -21.70 -0.49
N ALA A 16 2.28 -22.90 -0.25
CA ALA A 16 2.76 -23.83 0.78
C ALA A 16 4.25 -24.19 0.59
N ALA A 17 4.68 -24.34 -0.67
CA ALA A 17 6.07 -24.62 -1.03
C ALA A 17 7.01 -23.39 -0.96
N ARG A 18 6.51 -22.20 -0.62
CA ARG A 18 7.26 -20.93 -0.63
C ARG A 18 7.84 -20.57 -2.01
N GLN A 19 7.15 -20.98 -3.06
CA GLN A 19 7.56 -20.78 -4.46
C GLN A 19 6.85 -19.61 -5.15
N ALA A 20 5.78 -19.08 -4.54
CA ALA A 20 5.13 -17.84 -4.97
C ALA A 20 5.53 -16.71 -4.02
N ILE A 21 6.02 -15.60 -4.57
CA ILE A 21 6.50 -14.43 -3.81
C ILE A 21 5.46 -13.32 -3.96
N PRO A 22 4.92 -12.74 -2.87
CA PRO A 22 3.95 -11.66 -3.00
C PRO A 22 4.64 -10.43 -3.61
N LEU A 23 4.18 -9.99 -4.78
CA LEU A 23 4.72 -8.84 -5.51
C LEU A 23 3.60 -7.85 -5.85
N ILE A 24 3.95 -6.58 -5.88
CA ILE A 24 3.03 -5.48 -6.24
C ILE A 24 2.79 -5.37 -7.75
N TYR A 25 3.29 -6.33 -8.52
CA TYR A 25 3.16 -6.38 -9.96
C TYR A 25 3.03 -7.84 -10.41
N LEU A 26 2.40 -8.03 -11.57
CA LEU A 26 2.18 -9.34 -12.14
C LEU A 26 3.50 -9.93 -12.63
N LYS A 27 3.92 -11.07 -12.07
CA LYS A 27 5.14 -11.77 -12.50
C LYS A 27 4.90 -13.24 -12.69
N TRP A 28 5.25 -13.75 -13.86
CA TRP A 28 5.21 -15.18 -14.15
C TRP A 28 6.48 -15.63 -14.86
N SER A 29 6.99 -16.80 -14.48
CA SER A 29 8.08 -17.49 -15.16
C SER A 29 7.78 -18.98 -15.16
N SER A 30 7.85 -19.61 -16.33
CA SER A 30 7.66 -21.06 -16.49
C SER A 30 8.88 -21.87 -16.04
N ASP A 31 10.07 -21.27 -16.09
CA ASP A 31 11.35 -21.99 -16.10
C ASP A 31 12.19 -21.70 -14.85
N SER A 32 11.76 -22.21 -13.70
CA SER A 32 12.46 -22.08 -12.39
C SER A 32 12.66 -20.65 -11.85
N GLY A 33 12.13 -19.63 -12.55
CA GLY A 33 12.08 -18.26 -12.06
C GLY A 33 10.98 -18.05 -11.02
N PHE A 34 11.04 -16.93 -10.31
CA PHE A 34 10.01 -16.54 -9.37
C PHE A 34 8.70 -16.14 -10.07
N ALA A 35 7.59 -16.40 -9.41
CA ALA A 35 6.25 -15.95 -9.80
C ALA A 35 5.60 -15.19 -8.65
N SER A 36 4.77 -14.21 -8.98
CA SER A 36 3.87 -13.57 -8.02
C SER A 36 2.67 -14.47 -7.70
N LEU A 37 1.89 -14.15 -6.67
CA LEU A 37 0.66 -14.89 -6.40
C LEU A 37 -0.35 -14.71 -7.55
N ALA A 38 -0.57 -13.48 -8.03
CA ALA A 38 -1.37 -13.16 -9.22
C ALA A 38 -0.81 -13.82 -10.48
N GLY A 39 0.51 -13.82 -10.66
CA GLY A 39 1.14 -14.50 -11.78
C GLY A 39 0.89 -16.01 -11.74
N THR A 40 0.87 -16.61 -10.54
CA THR A 40 0.53 -18.02 -10.33
C THR A 40 -0.95 -18.32 -10.57
N ILE A 41 -1.86 -17.37 -10.29
CA ILE A 41 -3.29 -17.52 -10.53
C ILE A 41 -3.57 -17.72 -12.02
N ALA A 42 -2.99 -16.90 -12.90
CA ALA A 42 -3.30 -16.93 -14.34
C ALA A 42 -2.21 -17.51 -15.24
N GLU A 43 -1.05 -17.86 -14.66
CA GLU A 43 0.14 -18.35 -15.36
C GLU A 43 0.54 -17.42 -16.51
N THR A 44 0.56 -16.11 -16.21
CA THR A 44 0.86 -15.04 -17.16
C THR A 44 1.44 -13.82 -16.45
N GLN A 45 2.18 -13.02 -17.20
CA GLN A 45 2.65 -11.69 -16.81
C GLN A 45 1.95 -10.57 -17.61
N ASP A 46 1.00 -10.94 -18.47
CA ASP A 46 0.21 -10.01 -19.26
C ASP A 46 -1.11 -9.67 -18.53
N PRO A 47 -1.35 -8.38 -18.22
CA PRO A 47 -2.57 -7.91 -17.54
C PRO A 47 -3.89 -8.31 -18.23
N ASP A 48 -3.97 -8.18 -19.54
CA ASP A 48 -5.20 -8.43 -20.30
C ASP A 48 -5.51 -9.93 -20.31
N VAL A 49 -4.46 -10.75 -20.45
CA VAL A 49 -4.58 -12.21 -20.35
C VAL A 49 -4.98 -12.65 -18.95
N PHE A 50 -4.47 -11.99 -17.89
CA PHE A 50 -4.88 -12.28 -16.52
C PHE A 50 -6.39 -12.09 -16.32
N VAL A 51 -6.91 -10.92 -16.71
CA VAL A 51 -8.34 -10.59 -16.56
C VAL A 51 -9.20 -11.54 -17.40
N ALA A 52 -8.83 -11.77 -18.66
CA ALA A 52 -9.59 -12.64 -19.57
C ALA A 52 -9.66 -14.10 -19.08
N ARG A 53 -8.59 -14.62 -18.47
CA ARG A 53 -8.55 -16.00 -17.97
C ARG A 53 -9.27 -16.19 -16.64
N THR A 54 -9.21 -15.19 -15.76
CA THR A 54 -9.62 -15.35 -14.35
C THR A 54 -10.98 -14.73 -14.07
N GLY A 55 -11.39 -13.71 -14.81
CA GLY A 55 -12.52 -12.85 -14.47
C GLY A 55 -12.27 -11.96 -13.24
N ILE A 56 -11.05 -11.98 -12.67
CA ILE A 56 -10.68 -11.19 -11.50
C ILE A 56 -10.05 -9.88 -12.01
N PRO A 57 -10.49 -8.71 -11.52
CA PRO A 57 -9.81 -7.44 -11.79
C PRO A 57 -8.36 -7.50 -11.30
N LEU A 58 -7.43 -7.04 -12.12
CA LEU A 58 -6.01 -7.10 -11.78
C LEU A 58 -5.72 -6.31 -10.50
N GLU A 59 -6.34 -5.15 -10.33
CA GLU A 59 -6.19 -4.30 -9.15
C GLU A 59 -6.64 -4.98 -7.85
N LEU A 60 -7.62 -5.89 -7.91
CA LEU A 60 -8.01 -6.69 -6.74
C LEU A 60 -6.91 -7.68 -6.37
N ALA A 61 -6.37 -8.39 -7.37
CA ALA A 61 -5.29 -9.34 -7.13
C ALA A 61 -4.03 -8.65 -6.60
N LEU A 62 -3.66 -7.51 -7.18
CA LEU A 62 -2.52 -6.71 -6.73
C LEU A 62 -2.74 -6.10 -5.35
N LEU A 63 -3.95 -5.66 -5.02
CA LEU A 63 -4.28 -5.18 -3.67
C LEU A 63 -4.10 -6.30 -2.62
N CYS A 64 -4.60 -7.51 -2.91
CA CYS A 64 -4.38 -8.68 -2.05
C CYS A 64 -2.88 -8.98 -1.88
N GLU A 65 -2.11 -8.99 -2.97
CA GLU A 65 -0.66 -9.18 -2.90
C GLU A 65 0.05 -8.08 -2.11
N THR A 66 -0.36 -6.81 -2.25
CA THR A 66 0.16 -5.68 -1.49
C THR A 66 -0.03 -5.87 0.02
N LEU A 67 -1.21 -6.34 0.45
CA LEU A 67 -1.48 -6.62 1.86
C LEU A 67 -0.62 -7.78 2.40
N ILE A 68 -0.44 -8.84 1.59
CA ILE A 68 0.41 -9.98 1.96
C ILE A 68 1.87 -9.55 2.03
N ASN A 69 2.36 -8.85 1.02
CA ASN A 69 3.73 -8.37 0.92
C ASN A 69 4.10 -7.50 2.14
N ALA A 70 3.21 -6.61 2.56
CA ALA A 70 3.42 -5.77 3.74
C ALA A 70 3.58 -6.57 5.05
N GLY A 71 3.01 -7.79 5.14
CA GLY A 71 3.12 -8.67 6.30
C GLY A 71 4.27 -9.67 6.26
N VAL A 72 4.96 -9.80 5.11
CA VAL A 72 6.03 -10.78 4.91
C VAL A 72 7.40 -10.15 5.13
N ALA A 73 8.18 -10.73 6.03
CA ALA A 73 9.61 -10.47 6.14
C ALA A 73 10.37 -11.43 5.22
N PHE A 74 11.28 -10.88 4.41
CA PHE A 74 12.23 -11.61 3.59
C PHE A 74 13.55 -11.68 4.34
N VAL A 75 13.92 -12.87 4.80
CA VAL A 75 15.13 -13.11 5.61
C VAL A 75 16.12 -13.88 4.77
N ASP A 76 17.37 -13.40 4.69
CA ASP A 76 18.42 -14.10 3.95
C ASP A 76 18.56 -15.55 4.42
N ASP A 77 18.48 -16.48 3.46
CA ASP A 77 18.61 -17.91 3.68
C ASP A 77 19.24 -18.54 2.45
N LYS A 78 20.54 -18.86 2.56
CA LYS A 78 21.33 -19.46 1.48
C LYS A 78 20.87 -20.87 1.11
N THR A 79 20.04 -21.50 1.93
CA THR A 79 19.48 -22.83 1.66
C THR A 79 18.13 -22.78 0.95
N ALA A 80 17.47 -21.62 0.95
CA ALA A 80 16.21 -21.42 0.26
C ALA A 80 16.43 -21.28 -1.27
N PRO A 81 15.46 -21.69 -2.11
CA PRO A 81 15.60 -21.67 -3.57
C PRO A 81 15.94 -20.30 -4.17
N TYR A 82 15.53 -19.21 -3.51
CA TYR A 82 15.73 -17.83 -3.98
C TYR A 82 16.70 -17.04 -3.10
N GLY A 83 17.44 -17.69 -2.21
CA GLY A 83 18.39 -17.04 -1.30
C GLY A 83 17.74 -16.32 -0.11
N PHE A 84 16.43 -16.45 0.07
CA PHE A 84 15.69 -15.92 1.22
C PHE A 84 14.54 -16.84 1.64
N ALA A 85 14.21 -16.80 2.93
CA ALA A 85 13.02 -17.38 3.52
C ALA A 85 11.97 -16.28 3.76
N MET A 86 10.71 -16.60 3.46
CA MET A 86 9.56 -15.75 3.83
C MET A 86 9.08 -16.12 5.23
N GLN A 87 8.88 -15.12 6.08
CA GLN A 87 8.33 -15.27 7.42
C GLN A 87 7.18 -14.28 7.62
N CYS A 88 6.02 -14.75 8.04
CA CYS A 88 4.87 -13.91 8.41
C CYS A 88 4.01 -14.63 9.45
N ASP A 89 3.04 -13.92 10.01
CA ASP A 89 2.04 -14.51 10.90
C ASP A 89 1.07 -15.42 10.13
N ASP A 90 0.48 -16.39 10.83
CA ASP A 90 -0.42 -17.39 10.26
C ASP A 90 -1.61 -16.75 9.52
N ALA A 91 -2.12 -15.61 9.99
CA ALA A 91 -3.22 -14.90 9.33
C ALA A 91 -2.81 -14.33 7.96
N VAL A 92 -1.60 -13.73 7.86
CA VAL A 92 -1.05 -13.26 6.58
C VAL A 92 -0.81 -14.44 5.64
N TRP A 93 -0.33 -15.54 6.20
CA TRP A 93 -0.10 -16.77 5.43
C TRP A 93 -1.41 -17.35 4.90
N ALA A 94 -2.44 -17.49 5.74
CA ALA A 94 -3.74 -18.01 5.35
C ALA A 94 -4.42 -17.12 4.30
N PHE A 95 -4.33 -15.80 4.47
CA PHE A 95 -4.89 -14.84 3.52
C PHE A 95 -4.37 -15.06 2.09
N GLY A 96 -3.16 -15.60 1.90
CA GLY A 96 -2.59 -15.94 0.59
C GLY A 96 -3.49 -16.78 -0.33
N THR A 97 -4.40 -17.58 0.23
CA THR A 97 -5.42 -18.32 -0.54
C THR A 97 -6.86 -18.00 -0.12
N GLU A 98 -7.12 -17.56 1.11
CA GLU A 98 -8.49 -17.33 1.60
C GLU A 98 -9.30 -16.35 0.75
N TRP A 99 -8.69 -15.28 0.23
CA TRP A 99 -9.41 -14.31 -0.60
C TRP A 99 -9.86 -14.93 -1.94
N LEU A 100 -9.03 -15.79 -2.55
CA LEU A 100 -9.40 -16.52 -3.76
C LEU A 100 -10.52 -17.53 -3.50
N GLU A 101 -10.49 -18.16 -2.33
CA GLU A 101 -11.50 -19.11 -1.87
C GLU A 101 -12.84 -18.42 -1.59
N ALA A 102 -12.82 -17.14 -1.20
CA ALA A 102 -14.02 -16.34 -0.93
C ALA A 102 -14.86 -16.01 -2.18
N ILE A 103 -14.26 -15.89 -3.38
CA ILE A 103 -14.93 -15.45 -4.62
C ILE A 103 -15.82 -16.55 -5.20
N ALA A 104 -17.13 -16.67 -4.94
CA ALA A 104 -17.91 -17.79 -5.47
C ALA A 104 -17.90 -17.89 -7.02
N ALA A 105 -18.21 -19.08 -7.55
CA ALA A 105 -18.23 -19.28 -9.00
C ALA A 105 -19.32 -18.41 -9.64
N GLY A 106 -18.91 -17.50 -10.51
CA GLY A 106 -19.81 -16.54 -11.17
C GLY A 106 -20.03 -15.23 -10.40
N ASP A 107 -19.37 -15.03 -9.25
CA ASP A 107 -19.43 -13.75 -8.54
C ASP A 107 -18.77 -12.65 -9.38
N ASP A 108 -19.45 -11.51 -9.49
CA ASP A 108 -18.88 -10.28 -10.03
C ASP A 108 -18.10 -9.55 -8.93
N VAL A 109 -16.78 -9.56 -9.06
CA VAL A 109 -15.86 -8.88 -8.13
C VAL A 109 -15.30 -7.58 -8.70
N SER A 110 -15.86 -7.07 -9.80
CA SER A 110 -15.38 -5.87 -10.50
C SER A 110 -15.39 -4.60 -9.65
N ASP A 111 -16.30 -4.51 -8.67
CA ASP A 111 -16.48 -3.31 -7.84
C ASP A 111 -15.82 -3.40 -6.45
N VAL A 112 -15.20 -4.54 -6.11
CA VAL A 112 -14.68 -4.80 -4.75
C VAL A 112 -13.66 -3.74 -4.33
N VAL A 113 -12.71 -3.39 -5.19
CA VAL A 113 -11.69 -2.37 -4.86
C VAL A 113 -12.31 -0.99 -4.66
N ARG A 114 -13.32 -0.62 -5.46
CA ARG A 114 -14.04 0.65 -5.32
C ARG A 114 -14.78 0.75 -3.99
N ARG A 115 -15.35 -0.36 -3.51
CA ARG A 115 -16.03 -0.44 -2.21
C ARG A 115 -15.04 -0.55 -1.04
N PHE A 116 -13.84 -1.09 -1.27
CA PHE A 116 -12.78 -1.19 -0.27
C PHE A 116 -12.15 0.17 0.05
N LEU A 117 -11.86 0.98 -0.96
CA LEU A 117 -11.27 2.32 -0.84
C LEU A 117 -11.85 3.18 0.30
N PRO A 118 -13.17 3.45 0.36
CA PRO A 118 -13.74 4.24 1.44
C PRO A 118 -13.70 3.53 2.79
N ARG A 119 -13.71 2.19 2.86
CA ARG A 119 -13.52 1.45 4.13
C ARG A 119 -12.11 1.64 4.67
N PHE A 120 -11.11 1.51 3.80
CA PHE A 120 -9.70 1.70 4.12
C PHE A 120 -9.43 3.12 4.67
N VAL A 121 -9.91 4.14 3.96
CA VAL A 121 -9.71 5.53 4.38
C VAL A 121 -10.46 5.84 5.68
N ARG A 122 -11.69 5.35 5.86
CA ARG A 122 -12.42 5.52 7.14
C ARG A 122 -11.67 4.92 8.32
N HIS A 123 -11.01 3.78 8.13
CA HIS A 123 -10.21 3.18 9.20
C HIS A 123 -9.00 4.06 9.55
N ILE A 124 -8.30 4.60 8.56
CA ILE A 124 -7.16 5.53 8.78
C ILE A 124 -7.60 6.82 9.47
N LEU A 125 -8.82 7.29 9.20
CA LEU A 125 -9.38 8.47 9.88
C LEU A 125 -10.06 8.14 11.22
N SER A 126 -10.05 6.88 11.67
CA SER A 126 -10.64 6.54 12.96
C SER A 126 -9.75 7.03 14.10
N ASP A 127 -10.37 7.29 15.25
CA ASP A 127 -9.63 7.68 16.47
C ASP A 127 -8.77 6.54 17.02
N ASP A 128 -9.08 5.30 16.64
CA ASP A 128 -8.31 4.10 16.99
C ASP A 128 -7.07 3.89 16.08
N PHE A 129 -6.91 4.69 15.02
CA PHE A 129 -5.74 4.62 14.16
C PHE A 129 -4.50 5.11 14.92
N SER A 130 -3.39 4.38 14.84
CA SER A 130 -2.20 4.64 15.68
C SER A 130 -1.54 6.01 15.45
N LEU A 131 -1.79 6.65 14.31
CA LEU A 131 -1.30 7.99 14.01
C LEU A 131 -2.40 9.06 14.05
N ALA A 132 -3.57 8.76 14.62
CA ALA A 132 -4.72 9.67 14.62
C ALA A 132 -4.39 11.07 15.17
N ASP A 133 -3.57 11.14 16.22
CA ASP A 133 -3.13 12.38 16.87
C ASP A 133 -2.13 13.19 16.01
N HIS A 134 -1.49 12.56 15.03
CA HIS A 134 -0.56 13.20 14.10
C HIS A 134 -1.24 13.65 12.80
N VAL A 135 -2.53 13.34 12.61
CA VAL A 135 -3.27 13.78 11.43
C VAL A 135 -3.85 15.17 11.66
N ASP A 136 -3.26 16.16 10.98
CA ASP A 136 -3.73 17.55 10.98
C ASP A 136 -5.23 17.64 10.65
N ALA A 137 -5.94 18.58 11.30
CA ALA A 137 -7.39 18.73 11.19
C ALA A 137 -7.83 19.01 9.75
N GLU A 138 -7.05 19.78 9.01
CA GLU A 138 -7.25 20.14 7.61
C GLU A 138 -7.12 18.92 6.70
N VAL A 139 -6.14 18.05 6.94
CA VAL A 139 -5.95 16.78 6.22
C VAL A 139 -7.14 15.85 6.49
N ARG A 140 -7.56 15.75 7.75
CA ARG A 140 -8.74 14.96 8.14
C ARG A 140 -10.01 15.48 7.47
N ALA A 141 -10.23 16.80 7.44
CA ALA A 141 -11.37 17.42 6.78
C ALA A 141 -11.36 17.19 5.25
N ALA A 142 -10.19 17.30 4.61
CA ALA A 142 -10.05 17.03 3.18
C ALA A 142 -10.32 15.55 2.85
N ALA A 143 -9.85 14.62 3.68
CA ALA A 143 -10.13 13.20 3.52
C ALA A 143 -11.63 12.87 3.71
N GLN A 144 -12.29 13.52 4.68
CA GLN A 144 -13.75 13.41 4.86
C GLN A 144 -14.52 13.95 3.65
N GLN A 145 -14.05 15.04 3.02
CA GLN A 145 -14.63 15.54 1.77
C GLN A 145 -14.54 14.50 0.65
N ILE A 146 -13.38 13.86 0.46
CA ILE A 146 -13.21 12.78 -0.53
C ILE A 146 -14.15 11.61 -0.23
N LEU A 147 -14.23 11.17 1.02
CA LEU A 147 -15.14 10.10 1.45
C LEU A 147 -16.61 10.41 1.14
N ALA A 148 -17.04 11.65 1.34
CA ALA A 148 -18.41 12.08 1.03
C ALA A 148 -18.67 12.03 -0.49
N ILE A 149 -17.70 12.46 -1.31
CA ILE A 149 -17.79 12.40 -2.77
C ILE A 149 -17.86 10.94 -3.24
N TRP A 150 -16.97 10.07 -2.77
CA TRP A 150 -16.99 8.64 -3.13
C TRP A 150 -18.25 7.92 -2.66
N THR A 151 -18.80 8.29 -1.50
CA THR A 151 -20.08 7.72 -1.04
C THR A 151 -21.20 8.04 -2.03
N ARG A 152 -21.28 9.29 -2.49
CA ARG A 152 -22.23 9.71 -3.53
C ARG A 152 -21.98 9.02 -4.88
N GLU A 153 -20.73 8.83 -5.29
CA GLU A 153 -20.41 8.06 -6.50
C GLU A 153 -20.89 6.60 -6.42
N LEU A 154 -20.70 5.94 -5.27
CA LEU A 154 -21.20 4.58 -5.04
C LEU A 154 -22.73 4.49 -5.03
N GLU A 155 -23.42 5.58 -4.68
CA GLU A 155 -24.88 5.71 -4.77
C GLU A 155 -25.37 6.02 -6.19
N GLY A 156 -24.45 6.15 -7.16
CA GLY A 156 -24.74 6.38 -8.57
C GLY A 156 -24.81 7.86 -8.97
N GLU A 157 -24.42 8.78 -8.08
CA GLU A 157 -24.39 10.21 -8.40
C GLU A 157 -23.22 10.56 -9.35
N VAL A 158 -23.52 11.37 -10.36
CA VAL A 158 -22.50 11.89 -11.29
C VAL A 158 -21.85 13.14 -10.69
N ILE A 159 -20.61 12.99 -10.23
CA ILE A 159 -19.84 14.10 -9.64
C ILE A 159 -19.25 15.00 -10.73
N SER A 160 -19.40 16.31 -10.54
CA SER A 160 -18.97 17.29 -11.53
C SER A 160 -17.43 17.43 -11.59
N ARG A 161 -16.91 17.81 -12.76
CA ARG A 161 -15.47 18.12 -12.90
C ARG A 161 -15.02 19.28 -12.00
N GLN A 162 -15.90 20.24 -11.72
CA GLN A 162 -15.60 21.37 -10.85
C GLN A 162 -15.44 20.94 -9.40
N GLU A 163 -16.31 20.04 -8.93
CA GLU A 163 -16.24 19.46 -7.59
C GLU A 163 -14.96 18.66 -7.40
N TRP A 164 -14.58 17.82 -8.38
CA TRP A 164 -13.29 17.14 -8.36
C TRP A 164 -12.09 18.08 -8.36
N ARG A 165 -12.15 19.20 -9.10
CA ARG A 165 -11.10 20.23 -9.06
C ARG A 165 -10.99 20.91 -7.70
N ALA A 166 -12.13 21.22 -7.06
CA ALA A 166 -12.15 21.80 -5.73
C ALA A 166 -11.59 20.84 -4.68
N ALA A 167 -11.98 19.56 -4.72
CA ALA A 167 -11.44 18.53 -3.82
C ALA A 167 -9.92 18.40 -3.96
N ARG A 168 -9.38 18.38 -5.20
CA ARG A 168 -7.93 18.35 -5.44
C ARG A 168 -7.22 19.58 -4.86
N ALA A 169 -7.76 20.77 -5.07
CA ALA A 169 -7.16 21.99 -4.55
C ALA A 169 -7.15 22.01 -3.02
N ASN A 170 -8.25 21.60 -2.39
CA ASN A 170 -8.36 21.53 -0.93
C ASN A 170 -7.37 20.52 -0.33
N VAL A 171 -7.28 19.34 -0.94
CA VAL A 171 -6.38 18.27 -0.51
C VAL A 171 -4.91 18.67 -0.67
N LEU A 172 -4.55 19.31 -1.79
CA LEU A 172 -3.20 19.83 -2.01
C LEU A 172 -2.85 20.87 -0.94
N TRP A 173 -3.74 21.84 -0.71
CA TRP A 173 -3.54 22.87 0.31
C TRP A 173 -3.40 22.27 1.71
N ALA A 174 -4.26 21.31 2.07
CA ALA A 174 -4.20 20.63 3.37
C ALA A 174 -2.91 19.82 3.54
N SER A 175 -2.44 19.17 2.46
CA SER A 175 -1.14 18.50 2.45
C SER A 175 -0.04 19.55 2.66
N GLU A 176 0.08 20.57 1.81
CA GLU A 176 1.14 21.60 1.91
C GLU A 176 1.20 22.28 3.29
N ALA A 177 0.05 22.50 3.92
CA ALA A 177 -0.06 23.11 5.25
C ALA A 177 0.28 22.15 6.40
N SER A 178 0.41 20.84 6.15
CA SER A 178 0.72 19.84 7.17
C SER A 178 2.11 20.05 7.76
N VAL A 179 2.20 20.06 9.09
CA VAL A 179 3.44 20.40 9.82
C VAL A 179 4.01 19.26 10.64
N ASP A 180 3.19 18.28 11.05
CA ASP A 180 3.66 17.14 11.83
C ASP A 180 4.33 16.09 10.93
N PRO A 181 5.65 15.84 11.08
CA PRO A 181 6.36 14.88 10.24
C PRO A 181 5.82 13.46 10.32
N GLU A 182 5.27 13.04 11.47
CA GLU A 182 4.65 11.72 11.64
C GLU A 182 3.35 11.61 10.82
N GLY A 183 2.65 12.72 10.65
CA GLY A 183 1.41 12.82 9.88
C GLY A 183 1.61 12.88 8.35
N PHE A 184 2.82 13.15 7.87
CA PHE A 184 3.08 13.37 6.44
C PHE A 184 2.67 12.19 5.55
N LEU A 185 2.77 10.95 6.04
CA LEU A 185 2.36 9.78 5.26
C LEU A 185 0.84 9.72 5.05
N VAL A 186 0.04 10.23 6.00
CA VAL A 186 -1.42 10.33 5.86
C VAL A 186 -1.77 11.49 4.93
N ALA A 187 -1.09 12.63 5.06
CA ALA A 187 -1.23 13.75 4.12
C ALA A 187 -0.93 13.31 2.67
N ASP A 188 0.17 12.58 2.47
CA ASP A 188 0.58 12.04 1.16
C ASP A 188 -0.42 11.03 0.60
N LEU A 189 -0.98 10.17 1.47
CA LEU A 189 -2.05 9.25 1.08
C LEU A 189 -3.23 10.05 0.57
N VAL A 190 -3.77 10.97 1.39
CA VAL A 190 -4.95 11.78 1.08
C VAL A 190 -4.74 12.60 -0.19
N GLU A 191 -3.54 13.14 -0.41
CA GLU A 191 -3.12 13.84 -1.63
C GLU A 191 -3.31 13.02 -2.91
N SER A 192 -3.16 11.70 -2.80
CA SER A 192 -3.27 10.77 -3.92
C SER A 192 -4.71 10.36 -4.23
N LEU A 193 -5.68 10.63 -3.35
CA LEU A 193 -7.06 10.14 -3.46
C LEU A 193 -8.12 10.99 -4.20
N PRO A 194 -7.92 12.29 -4.55
CA PRO A 194 -9.01 13.13 -5.08
C PRO A 194 -9.32 12.86 -6.57
N TRP A 195 -9.79 11.64 -6.85
CA TRP A 195 -10.12 11.10 -8.16
C TRP A 195 -11.39 10.22 -8.10
N PRO A 196 -12.14 10.10 -9.21
CA PRO A 196 -13.28 9.17 -9.30
C PRO A 196 -12.88 7.74 -8.94
N LEU A 197 -13.79 6.98 -8.32
CA LEU A 197 -13.50 5.61 -7.87
C LEU A 197 -13.03 4.69 -9.01
N ALA A 198 -13.64 4.82 -10.19
CA ALA A 198 -13.25 4.07 -11.38
C ALA A 198 -11.84 4.40 -11.88
N GLY A 199 -11.37 5.63 -11.66
CA GLY A 199 -10.04 6.07 -12.07
C GLY A 199 -8.96 5.72 -11.05
N ILE A 200 -9.28 5.75 -9.75
CA ILE A 200 -8.30 5.51 -8.68
C ILE A 200 -8.14 4.03 -8.32
N ALA A 201 -9.16 3.19 -8.54
CA ALA A 201 -9.09 1.78 -8.18
C ALA A 201 -7.92 1.02 -8.83
N PRO A 202 -7.59 1.22 -10.13
CA PRO A 202 -6.41 0.58 -10.74
C PRO A 202 -5.08 1.02 -10.14
N GLU A 203 -4.99 2.27 -9.67
CA GLU A 203 -3.77 2.87 -9.10
C GLU A 203 -3.61 2.57 -7.60
N PHE A 204 -4.72 2.21 -6.94
CA PHE A 204 -4.77 2.07 -5.50
C PHE A 204 -3.81 1.02 -4.93
N PRO A 205 -3.54 -0.14 -5.55
CA PRO A 205 -2.55 -1.09 -5.02
C PRO A 205 -1.17 -0.47 -4.81
N ALA A 206 -0.71 0.38 -5.73
CA ALA A 206 0.58 1.07 -5.62
C ALA A 206 0.56 2.17 -4.56
N ILE A 207 -0.53 2.96 -4.49
CA ILE A 207 -0.74 3.99 -3.46
C ILE A 207 -0.76 3.33 -2.06
N CYS A 208 -1.53 2.26 -1.92
CA CYS A 208 -1.66 1.47 -0.71
C CYS A 208 -0.31 0.89 -0.28
N GLN A 209 0.46 0.32 -1.20
CA GLN A 209 1.80 -0.19 -0.89
C GLN A 209 2.72 0.90 -0.36
N LYS A 210 2.79 2.06 -1.02
CA LYS A 210 3.62 3.18 -0.58
C LYS A 210 3.23 3.63 0.83
N PHE A 211 1.93 3.76 1.08
CA PHE A 211 1.40 4.09 2.40
C PHE A 211 1.76 3.02 3.44
N LEU A 212 1.49 1.74 3.17
CA LEU A 212 1.78 0.64 4.10
C LEU A 212 3.27 0.59 4.44
N HIS A 213 4.14 0.74 3.45
CA HIS A 213 5.58 0.77 3.69
C HIS A 213 5.98 1.90 4.65
N ALA A 214 5.51 3.12 4.40
CA ALA A 214 5.79 4.28 5.26
C ALA A 214 5.15 4.14 6.65
N TYR A 215 3.93 3.63 6.72
CA TYR A 215 3.19 3.41 7.97
C TYR A 215 3.88 2.38 8.86
N LEU A 216 4.27 1.22 8.30
CA LEU A 216 4.96 0.17 9.04
C LEU A 216 6.35 0.61 9.52
N GLN A 217 7.05 1.44 8.73
CA GLN A 217 8.28 2.09 9.19
C GLN A 217 8.02 3.07 10.34
N SER A 218 6.92 3.82 10.30
CA SER A 218 6.56 4.78 11.34
C SER A 218 6.19 4.09 12.64
N LEU A 219 5.44 2.98 12.59
CA LEU A 219 5.20 2.13 13.77
C LEU A 219 6.52 1.69 14.41
N SER A 220 7.48 1.30 13.58
CA SER A 220 8.81 0.83 14.04
C SER A 220 9.66 1.95 14.66
N ALA A 221 9.40 3.21 14.32
CA ALA A 221 10.21 4.33 14.77
C ALA A 221 10.21 4.49 16.30
N ALA A 222 9.09 4.21 16.96
CA ALA A 222 8.97 4.28 18.43
C ALA A 222 9.92 3.34 19.19
N PHE A 223 10.49 2.33 18.51
CA PHE A 223 11.40 1.33 19.09
C PHE A 223 12.87 1.61 18.76
N LEU A 224 13.14 2.69 18.02
CA LEU A 224 14.50 3.10 17.70
C LEU A 224 15.12 3.91 18.85
N PRO A 225 16.46 3.99 18.95
CA PRO A 225 17.13 4.98 19.78
C PRO A 225 16.70 6.41 19.45
N GLU A 226 16.71 7.32 20.43
CA GLU A 226 16.28 8.72 20.28
C GLU A 226 16.97 9.44 19.10
N GLN A 227 18.26 9.18 18.88
CA GLN A 227 19.00 9.76 17.75
C GLN A 227 18.45 9.30 16.40
N ASP A 228 18.16 8.01 16.23
CA ASP A 228 17.60 7.48 14.97
C ASP A 228 16.17 8.01 14.73
N GLN A 229 15.41 8.24 15.81
CA GLN A 229 14.10 8.88 15.72
C GLN A 229 14.24 10.33 15.22
N ALA A 230 15.19 11.09 15.78
CA ALA A 230 15.47 12.46 15.35
C ALA A 230 15.97 12.51 13.88
N ASP A 231 16.86 11.60 13.49
CA ASP A 231 17.37 11.50 12.12
C ASP A 231 16.27 11.13 11.12
N ARG A 232 15.33 10.26 11.51
CA ARG A 232 14.14 9.96 10.72
C ARG A 232 13.24 11.19 10.57
N ILE A 233 12.97 11.93 11.64
CA ILE A 233 12.17 13.17 11.57
C ILE A 233 12.84 14.17 10.62
N ALA A 234 14.14 14.37 10.74
CA ALA A 234 14.90 15.23 9.82
C ALA A 234 14.78 14.75 8.37
N TRP A 235 14.86 13.43 8.14
CA TRP A 235 14.66 12.83 6.82
C TRP A 235 13.25 13.06 6.27
N LEU A 236 12.20 12.94 7.08
CA LEU A 236 10.80 13.17 6.68
C LEU A 236 10.57 14.62 6.25
N VAL A 237 11.06 15.58 7.07
CA VAL A 237 11.02 17.01 6.75
C VAL A 237 11.81 17.29 5.47
N GLY A 238 13.00 16.70 5.33
CA GLY A 238 13.82 16.80 4.13
C GLY A 238 13.10 16.27 2.90
N ALA A 239 12.55 15.06 2.95
CA ALA A 239 11.85 14.44 1.84
C ALA A 239 10.63 15.27 1.38
N ARG A 240 9.92 15.90 2.32
CA ARG A 240 8.80 16.81 2.02
C ARG A 240 9.27 18.10 1.35
N HIS A 241 10.37 18.69 1.83
CA HIS A 241 10.98 19.86 1.22
C HIS A 241 11.51 19.55 -0.19
N LEU A 242 12.21 18.42 -0.37
CA LEU A 242 12.67 17.98 -1.69
C LEU A 242 11.50 17.85 -2.68
N ARG A 243 10.36 17.29 -2.24
CA ARG A 243 9.15 17.21 -3.07
C ARG A 243 8.65 18.58 -3.51
N HIS A 244 8.62 19.57 -2.60
CA HIS A 244 8.25 20.94 -2.95
C HIS A 244 9.21 21.52 -3.99
N LEU A 245 10.52 21.38 -3.80
CA LEU A 245 11.51 21.90 -4.74
C LEU A 245 11.36 21.28 -6.13
N ARG A 246 11.06 19.98 -6.24
CA ARG A 246 10.79 19.34 -7.54
C ARG A 246 9.62 19.99 -8.30
N GLY A 247 8.66 20.57 -7.60
CA GLY A 247 7.52 21.27 -8.19
C GLY A 247 7.86 22.68 -8.70
N GLU A 248 9.03 23.23 -8.35
CA GLU A 248 9.44 24.56 -8.75
C GLU A 248 10.00 24.58 -10.17
N ALA A 249 9.63 25.61 -10.95
CA ALA A 249 10.04 25.74 -12.35
C ALA A 249 11.57 25.72 -12.56
N ARG A 250 12.35 26.19 -11.57
CA ARG A 250 13.82 26.17 -11.63
C ARG A 250 14.45 24.76 -11.55
N PHE A 251 13.67 23.76 -11.14
CA PHE A 251 14.12 22.37 -10.97
C PHE A 251 13.38 21.38 -11.88
N ALA A 252 12.63 21.87 -12.89
CA ALA A 252 11.79 21.04 -13.76
C ALA A 252 12.53 19.86 -14.42
N ASP A 253 13.82 20.03 -14.73
CA ASP A 253 14.68 19.01 -15.35
C ASP A 253 15.83 18.54 -14.43
N ALA A 254 15.85 18.98 -13.17
CA ALA A 254 16.92 18.64 -12.23
C ALA A 254 16.69 17.25 -11.63
N SER A 255 17.76 16.45 -11.52
CA SER A 255 17.74 15.24 -10.71
C SER A 255 17.67 15.59 -9.23
N ASP A 256 17.21 14.66 -8.38
CA ASP A 256 17.24 14.83 -6.94
C ASP A 256 18.62 15.21 -6.42
N GLU A 257 19.67 14.56 -6.93
CA GLU A 257 21.05 14.84 -6.55
C GLU A 257 21.44 16.29 -6.88
N ALA A 258 21.05 16.79 -8.06
CA ALA A 258 21.30 18.17 -8.46
C ALA A 258 20.52 19.20 -7.63
N ILE A 259 19.31 18.86 -7.15
CA ILE A 259 18.55 19.71 -6.21
C ILE A 259 19.25 19.72 -4.84
N LEU A 260 19.63 18.55 -4.33
CA LEU A 260 20.29 18.39 -3.03
C LEU A 260 21.65 19.09 -2.99
N ASP A 261 22.41 19.08 -4.07
CA ASP A 261 23.70 19.79 -4.16
C ASP A 261 23.56 21.31 -4.06
N GLN A 262 22.38 21.86 -4.37
CA GLN A 262 22.08 23.28 -4.24
C GLN A 262 21.53 23.66 -2.85
N VAL A 263 21.18 22.67 -2.01
CA VAL A 263 20.61 22.87 -0.67
C VAL A 263 21.32 21.95 0.33
N PRO A 264 22.53 22.30 0.81
CA PRO A 264 23.37 21.43 1.64
C PRO A 264 22.72 20.95 2.94
N GLU A 265 21.88 21.79 3.56
CA GLU A 265 21.13 21.45 4.78
C GLU A 265 20.12 20.32 4.48
N LEU A 266 19.43 20.40 3.35
CA LEU A 266 18.51 19.38 2.88
C LEU A 266 19.24 18.08 2.53
N LYS A 267 20.40 18.17 1.86
CA LYS A 267 21.25 17.00 1.58
C LYS A 267 21.68 16.30 2.86
N SER A 268 22.06 17.05 3.89
CA SER A 268 22.46 16.50 5.19
C SER A 268 21.30 15.76 5.87
N ALA A 269 20.10 16.37 5.89
CA ALA A 269 18.91 15.73 6.43
C ALA A 269 18.52 14.43 5.69
N MET A 270 18.63 14.42 4.36
CA MET A 270 18.33 13.24 3.53
C MET A 270 19.33 12.08 3.72
N LEU A 271 20.56 12.37 4.19
CA LEU A 271 21.62 11.38 4.41
C LEU A 271 21.70 10.89 5.85
N ALA A 272 21.11 11.60 6.81
CA ALA A 272 21.19 11.28 8.24
C ALA A 272 20.76 9.84 8.56
N PHE A 273 19.74 9.33 7.86
CA PHE A 273 19.16 8.01 8.09
C PHE A 273 19.78 6.86 7.24
N ARG A 274 20.86 7.11 6.47
CA ARG A 274 21.44 6.12 5.52
C ARG A 274 22.66 5.34 6.06
N GLN A 275 22.81 5.23 7.38
CA GLN A 275 23.93 4.48 7.97
C GLN A 275 23.60 2.98 8.05
N PRO A 276 24.53 2.05 7.69
CA PRO A 276 24.29 0.61 7.75
C PRO A 276 23.82 0.10 9.12
N ASP A 277 24.34 0.70 10.20
CA ASP A 277 23.92 0.32 11.56
C ASP A 277 22.47 0.72 11.86
N ALA A 278 21.95 1.78 11.22
CA ALA A 278 20.57 2.20 11.35
C ALA A 278 19.61 1.21 10.65
N GLU A 279 20.03 0.60 9.54
CA GLU A 279 19.25 -0.45 8.87
C GLU A 279 19.09 -1.70 9.75
N SER A 280 20.18 -2.11 10.43
CA SER A 280 20.13 -3.24 11.37
C SER A 280 19.19 -2.96 12.55
N ARG A 281 19.28 -1.76 13.14
CA ARG A 281 18.39 -1.33 14.23
C ARG A 281 16.93 -1.22 13.79
N MET A 282 16.68 -0.73 12.59
CA MET A 282 15.35 -0.72 11.98
C MET A 282 14.81 -2.14 11.77
N GLY A 283 15.66 -3.09 11.37
CA GLY A 283 15.29 -4.51 11.29
C GLY A 283 14.83 -5.07 12.64
N ALA A 284 15.58 -4.79 13.71
CA ALA A 284 15.20 -5.20 15.07
C ALA A 284 13.90 -4.52 15.54
N ALA A 285 13.74 -3.22 15.28
CA ALA A 285 12.51 -2.48 15.59
C ALA A 285 11.29 -3.05 14.86
N ARG A 286 11.41 -3.41 13.58
CA ARG A 286 10.34 -4.07 12.80
C ARG A 286 9.90 -5.40 13.41
N HIS A 287 10.83 -6.17 13.97
CA HIS A 287 10.48 -7.40 14.68
C HIS A 287 9.62 -7.13 15.92
N LEU A 288 9.92 -6.06 16.67
CA LEU A 288 9.15 -5.67 17.87
C LEU A 288 7.76 -5.13 17.52
N THR A 289 7.61 -4.47 16.36
CA THR A 289 6.33 -3.87 15.93
C THR A 289 5.43 -4.78 15.13
N ARG A 290 5.92 -5.98 14.77
CA ARG A 290 5.15 -6.98 14.02
C ARG A 290 3.72 -7.19 14.57
N PRO A 291 3.46 -7.31 15.88
CA PRO A 291 2.08 -7.50 16.36
C PRO A 291 1.14 -6.34 16.00
N LEU A 292 1.61 -5.09 16.06
CA LEU A 292 0.83 -3.91 15.69
C LEU A 292 0.60 -3.84 14.18
N ALA A 293 1.65 -4.09 13.40
CA ALA A 293 1.60 -4.18 11.95
C ALA A 293 0.58 -5.24 11.49
N THR A 294 0.68 -6.45 12.05
CA THR A 294 -0.18 -7.59 11.74
C THR A 294 -1.63 -7.33 12.12
N ARG A 295 -1.90 -6.64 13.24
CA ARG A 295 -3.27 -6.24 13.60
C ARG A 295 -3.89 -5.34 12.52
N PHE A 296 -3.21 -4.27 12.13
CA PHE A 296 -3.70 -3.35 11.11
C PHE A 296 -3.93 -4.06 9.76
N LEU A 297 -2.97 -4.89 9.34
CA LEU A 297 -3.07 -5.66 8.10
C LEU A 297 -4.25 -6.64 8.14
N ARG A 298 -4.44 -7.33 9.27
CA ARG A 298 -5.57 -8.25 9.46
C ARG A 298 -6.91 -7.53 9.34
N GLU A 299 -7.05 -6.35 9.94
CA GLU A 299 -8.27 -5.55 9.82
C GLU A 299 -8.55 -5.17 8.35
N GLN A 300 -7.49 -4.92 7.55
CA GLN A 300 -7.65 -4.65 6.11
C GLN A 300 -8.03 -5.91 5.33
N MET A 301 -7.36 -7.02 5.60
CA MET A 301 -7.64 -8.33 5.00
C MET A 301 -9.07 -8.78 5.30
N ASP A 302 -9.52 -8.66 6.56
CA ASP A 302 -10.87 -9.01 7.00
C ASP A 302 -11.93 -8.10 6.34
N SER A 303 -11.65 -6.80 6.22
CA SER A 303 -12.52 -5.85 5.50
C SER A 303 -12.69 -6.21 4.02
N LEU A 304 -11.61 -6.65 3.35
CA LEU A 304 -11.65 -7.12 1.97
C LEU A 304 -12.38 -8.47 1.84
N LEU A 305 -12.13 -9.42 2.74
CA LEU A 305 -12.85 -10.69 2.78
C LEU A 305 -14.35 -10.48 3.00
N ALA A 306 -14.74 -9.53 3.85
CA ALA A 306 -16.14 -9.19 4.04
C ALA A 306 -16.77 -8.72 2.73
N LEU A 307 -16.11 -7.82 1.99
CA LEU A 307 -16.58 -7.35 0.68
C LEU A 307 -16.69 -8.47 -0.35
N LEU A 308 -15.74 -9.39 -0.38
CA LEU A 308 -15.76 -10.54 -1.30
C LEU A 308 -16.90 -11.52 -0.99
N ARG A 309 -17.34 -11.58 0.28
CA ARG A 309 -18.43 -12.45 0.74
C ARG A 309 -19.80 -11.77 0.70
N GLU A 310 -19.83 -10.44 0.64
CA GLU A 310 -21.03 -9.64 0.47
C GLU A 310 -21.58 -9.87 -0.95
N ARG A 311 -22.59 -10.74 -1.06
CA ARG A 311 -23.26 -10.98 -2.33
C ARG A 311 -23.95 -9.69 -2.80
N PRO A 312 -23.80 -9.29 -4.08
CA PRO A 312 -24.72 -8.34 -4.67
C PRO A 312 -26.13 -8.93 -4.56
N GLY A 313 -27.05 -8.17 -3.97
CA GLY A 313 -28.47 -8.53 -3.90
C GLY A 313 -29.15 -8.45 -5.27
#